data_AF-A0AA38FI77-F1
#
_entry.id   AF-A0AA38FI77-F1
#
_cell.length_a   1.000
_cell.length_b   1.000
_cell.length_c   1.000
_cell.angle_alpha   90.00
_cell.angle_beta   90.00
_cell.angle_gamma   90.00
#
_symmetry.space_group_name_H-M   'P 1'
#
loop_
_entity.id
_entity.type
_entity.pdbx_description
1 polymer ?
#
loop_
_entity_poly.entity_id
_entity_poly.type
_entity_poly.pdbx_seq_one_letter_code
_entity_poly.pdbx_strand_id
1 'polypeptide(L)'
;SRKRSHAFCRAVASTGILHHFRQYGMDGEKRILDSSKHFSERSNFRLDYLLPMAYRRNTAAPLNWGELVAMLAKRGPVLEEVLRSSNGNGVPPVTCILTDCIMSCTASVAANMGVPRVVFWPMCAAASIAQKYANLLLSQGHIPIKVSQTKRPEQMISGLPGNIPDLWPSDLISFYREQCESDAIFKALLYEAQQSNEADYVLINTFEELEGRDAAAALSANGCPSLAIWTSISPQTFTRRGVEAG
;
A
#
# COMPACT_ATOMS: atom_id res chain seq x y z
N SER A 1 4.20 -10.28 4.42
CA SER A 1 4.11 -8.81 4.27
C SER A 1 4.86 -8.05 5.36
N ARG A 2 4.58 -8.21 6.67
CA ARG A 2 5.21 -7.39 7.76
C ARG A 2 6.74 -7.30 7.75
N LYS A 3 7.47 -8.43 7.66
CA LYS A 3 8.95 -8.44 7.59
C LYS A 3 9.50 -7.67 6.39
N ARG A 4 8.76 -7.69 5.28
CA ARG A 4 9.10 -7.02 4.02
C ARG A 4 8.93 -5.50 4.14
N SER A 5 7.81 -5.04 4.71
CA SER A 5 7.57 -3.62 5.00
C SER A 5 8.62 -3.02 5.95
N HIS A 6 9.04 -3.73 6.99
CA HIS A 6 10.10 -3.24 7.89
C HIS A 6 11.46 -3.12 7.23
N ALA A 7 11.81 -4.04 6.33
CA ALA A 7 13.06 -3.98 5.58
C ALA A 7 13.06 -2.81 4.58
N PHE A 8 11.93 -2.51 3.93
CA PHE A 8 11.77 -1.31 3.12
C PHE A 8 11.99 -0.04 3.96
N CYS A 9 11.30 0.10 5.10
CA CYS A 9 11.51 1.25 6.00
C CYS A 9 12.98 1.37 6.44
N ARG A 10 13.70 0.26 6.65
CA ARG A 10 15.14 0.26 6.97
C ARG A 10 16.03 0.67 5.80
N ALA A 11 15.70 0.29 4.57
CA ALA A 11 16.45 0.66 3.37
C ALA A 11 16.24 2.14 3.04
N VAL A 12 14.99 2.60 3.13
CA VAL A 12 14.63 4.01 3.11
C VAL A 12 15.41 4.75 4.21
N ALA A 13 15.56 4.14 5.39
CA ALA A 13 16.31 4.74 6.48
C ALA A 13 17.81 4.95 6.24
N SER A 14 18.43 4.23 5.31
CA SER A 14 19.86 4.43 5.00
C SER A 14 20.12 5.57 4.02
N THR A 15 19.08 6.24 3.49
CA THR A 15 19.21 7.20 2.39
C THR A 15 19.64 8.61 2.80
N GLY A 16 19.89 8.88 4.08
CA GLY A 16 20.24 10.24 4.57
C GLY A 16 19.10 11.27 4.49
N ILE A 17 17.97 10.90 3.87
CA ILE A 17 16.74 11.69 3.84
C ILE A 17 16.04 11.57 5.20
N LEU A 18 15.44 12.67 5.66
CA LEU A 18 14.58 12.67 6.84
C LEU A 18 13.22 12.06 6.49
N HIS A 19 12.89 10.94 7.14
CA HIS A 19 11.63 10.25 6.90
C HIS A 19 10.63 10.54 8.00
N HIS A 20 9.50 11.15 7.62
CA HIS A 20 8.34 11.33 8.49
C HIS A 20 7.40 10.15 8.35
N PHE A 21 7.56 9.15 9.21
CA PHE A 21 6.61 8.04 9.28
C PHE A 21 5.42 8.47 10.12
N ARG A 22 4.22 8.41 9.55
CA ARG A 22 2.98 8.67 10.27
C ARG A 22 2.16 7.40 10.33
N GLN A 23 1.92 6.95 11.55
CA GLN A 23 1.20 5.72 11.80
C GLN A 23 -0.17 6.04 12.42
N TYR A 24 -1.21 5.41 11.89
CA TYR A 24 -2.54 5.50 12.46
C TYR A 24 -2.69 4.44 13.55
N GLY A 25 -2.87 4.90 14.79
CA GLY A 25 -3.21 4.03 15.91
C GLY A 25 -4.66 3.59 15.82
N MET A 26 -4.89 2.28 15.82
CA MET A 26 -6.18 1.67 16.10
C MET A 26 -6.25 1.40 17.60
N ASP A 27 -7.42 1.55 18.23
CA ASP A 27 -7.59 1.14 19.62
C ASP A 27 -7.12 -0.32 19.80
N GLY A 28 -6.07 -0.51 20.61
CA GLY A 28 -5.60 -1.84 21.03
C GLY A 28 -4.33 -2.41 20.37
N GLU A 29 -3.76 -1.87 19.29
CA GLU A 29 -2.54 -2.46 18.69
C GLU A 29 -1.23 -1.88 19.21
N LYS A 30 -0.88 -2.23 20.46
CA LYS A 30 0.46 -2.02 21.07
C LYS A 30 1.60 -2.58 20.19
N ARG A 31 1.33 -3.63 19.40
CA ARG A 31 2.30 -4.36 18.56
C ARG A 31 2.88 -3.56 17.40
N ILE A 32 2.11 -2.70 16.73
CA ILE A 32 2.66 -1.92 15.61
C ILE A 32 3.53 -0.78 16.16
N LEU A 33 3.10 -0.15 17.26
CA LEU A 33 3.88 0.85 18.00
C LEU A 33 5.26 0.32 18.41
N ASP A 34 5.32 -0.88 18.98
CA ASP A 34 6.59 -1.50 19.38
C ASP A 34 7.52 -1.78 18.20
N SER A 35 6.97 -2.08 17.02
CA SER A 35 7.75 -2.36 15.82
C SER A 35 8.38 -1.12 15.18
N SER A 36 7.84 0.06 15.50
CA SER A 36 8.28 1.35 14.94
C SER A 36 9.23 2.12 15.86
N LYS A 37 9.37 1.72 17.14
CA LYS A 37 10.24 2.37 18.14
C LYS A 37 11.71 2.48 17.71
N HIS A 38 12.24 1.46 17.04
CA HIS A 38 13.62 1.51 16.58
C HIS A 38 13.86 2.55 15.46
N PHE A 39 12.80 3.06 14.82
CA PHE A 39 12.93 4.19 13.90
C PHE A 39 13.03 5.52 14.66
N SER A 40 12.34 5.70 15.79
CA SER A 40 12.45 6.94 16.58
C SER A 40 13.84 7.18 17.18
N GLU A 41 14.68 6.15 17.24
CA GLU A 41 16.08 6.24 17.71
C GLU A 41 17.04 6.76 16.62
N ARG A 42 16.60 6.88 15.36
CA ARG A 42 17.45 7.30 14.24
C ARG A 42 17.33 8.79 13.98
N SER A 43 18.47 9.48 13.85
CA SER A 43 18.53 10.93 13.65
C SER A 43 17.88 11.42 12.34
N ASN A 44 17.76 10.54 11.34
CA ASN A 44 17.08 10.82 10.08
C ASN A 44 15.64 10.30 10.03
N PHE A 45 15.04 10.00 11.19
CA PHE A 45 13.62 9.65 11.30
C PHE A 45 12.93 10.56 12.28
N ARG A 46 11.71 10.92 11.91
CA ARG A 46 10.75 11.44 12.87
C ARG A 46 9.47 10.65 12.73
N LEU A 47 9.06 10.06 13.84
CA LEU A 47 7.83 9.30 13.94
C LEU A 47 6.83 10.17 14.66
N ASP A 48 5.74 10.49 13.98
CA ASP A 48 4.68 11.25 14.59
C ASP A 48 3.36 10.48 14.47
N TYR A 49 2.63 10.42 15.58
CA TYR A 49 1.37 9.69 15.65
C TYR A 49 0.21 10.64 15.39
N LEU A 50 -0.56 10.37 14.35
CA LEU A 50 -1.82 11.05 14.14
C LEU A 50 -2.82 10.45 15.13
N LEU A 51 -3.14 11.20 16.19
CA LEU A 51 -4.08 10.76 17.20
C LEU A 51 -5.40 10.30 16.54
N PRO A 52 -6.09 9.31 17.14
CA PRO A 52 -7.43 8.97 16.70
C PRO A 52 -8.25 10.25 16.59
N MET A 53 -8.95 10.44 15.46
CA MET A 53 -10.14 11.28 15.49
C MET A 53 -10.99 10.80 16.67
N ALA A 54 -11.78 11.66 17.29
CA ALA A 54 -12.85 11.23 18.20
C ALA A 54 -13.92 10.45 17.40
N TYR A 55 -13.53 9.32 16.82
CA TYR A 55 -14.38 8.37 16.15
C TYR A 55 -14.99 7.53 17.26
N ARG A 56 -16.11 8.01 17.79
CA ARG A 56 -16.86 7.30 18.81
C ARG A 56 -17.48 6.08 18.15
N ARG A 57 -16.80 4.93 18.22
CA ARG A 57 -17.35 3.65 17.76
C ARG A 57 -18.59 3.33 18.58
N ASN A 58 -19.71 3.10 17.90
CA ASN A 58 -20.96 2.72 18.55
C ASN A 58 -21.04 1.21 18.86
N THR A 59 -19.95 0.45 18.63
CA THR A 59 -19.94 -1.01 18.80
C THR A 59 -18.60 -1.50 19.36
N ALA A 60 -18.60 -2.64 20.04
CA ALA A 60 -17.41 -3.28 20.63
C ALA A 60 -16.69 -4.28 19.68
N ALA A 61 -17.18 -4.46 18.44
CA ALA A 61 -16.56 -5.38 17.47
C ALA A 61 -15.12 -4.96 17.07
N PRO A 62 -14.30 -5.83 16.47
CA PRO A 62 -13.08 -5.39 15.80
C PRO A 62 -13.42 -4.39 14.69
N LEU A 63 -12.49 -3.48 14.38
CA LEU A 63 -12.66 -2.61 13.22
C LEU A 63 -12.64 -3.45 11.94
N ASN A 64 -13.63 -3.26 11.07
CA ASN A 64 -13.59 -3.91 9.76
C ASN A 64 -12.73 -3.07 8.77
N TRP A 65 -12.21 -3.72 7.74
CA TRP A 65 -11.33 -3.06 6.76
C TRP A 65 -11.99 -1.89 6.03
N GLY A 66 -13.30 -1.91 5.85
CA GLY A 66 -14.04 -0.87 5.12
C GLY A 66 -14.11 0.40 5.94
N GLU A 67 -14.35 0.26 7.26
CA GLU A 67 -14.23 1.35 8.22
C GLU A 67 -12.81 1.93 8.25
N LEU A 68 -11.77 1.10 8.13
CA LEU A 68 -10.38 1.58 8.11
C LEU A 68 -10.13 2.47 6.90
N VAL A 69 -10.45 1.99 5.71
CA VAL A 69 -10.22 2.76 4.47
C VAL A 69 -11.07 4.04 4.47
N ALA A 70 -12.34 3.97 4.90
CA ALA A 70 -13.19 5.15 5.04
C ALA A 70 -12.64 6.18 6.04
N MET A 71 -12.02 5.73 7.14
CA MET A 71 -11.34 6.62 8.07
C MET A 71 -10.08 7.23 7.46
N LEU A 72 -9.25 6.44 6.78
CA LEU A 72 -8.02 6.91 6.12
C LEU A 72 -8.36 7.98 5.06
N ALA A 73 -9.42 7.77 4.27
CA ALA A 73 -9.89 8.72 3.28
C ALA A 73 -10.15 10.13 3.87
N LYS A 74 -10.60 10.21 5.13
CA LYS A 74 -10.90 11.47 5.83
C LYS A 74 -9.68 12.12 6.50
N ARG A 75 -8.50 11.51 6.45
CA ARG A 75 -7.30 12.01 7.15
C ARG A 75 -6.54 13.12 6.42
N GLY A 76 -6.85 13.36 5.14
CA GLY A 76 -6.15 14.35 4.31
C GLY A 76 -5.91 15.71 4.99
N PRO A 77 -6.95 16.41 5.49
CA PRO A 77 -6.79 17.73 6.11
C PRO A 77 -5.85 17.75 7.32
N VAL A 78 -6.01 16.78 8.23
CA VAL A 78 -5.14 16.67 9.42
C VAL A 78 -3.72 16.30 9.02
N LEU A 79 -3.55 15.41 8.03
CA LEU A 79 -2.22 15.09 7.53
C LEU A 79 -1.54 16.34 6.96
N GLU A 80 -2.25 17.15 6.19
CA GLU A 80 -1.72 18.39 5.62
C GLU A 80 -1.28 19.39 6.69
N GLU A 81 -2.16 19.71 7.65
CA GLU A 81 -1.88 20.62 8.76
C GLU A 81 -0.60 20.21 9.50
N VAL A 82 -0.51 18.92 9.75
CA VAL A 82 0.58 18.32 10.49
C VAL A 82 1.89 18.29 9.69
N LEU A 83 1.83 18.08 8.37
CA LEU A 83 3.02 18.18 7.52
C LEU A 83 3.51 19.64 7.43
N ARG A 84 2.59 20.62 7.34
CA ARG A 84 2.94 22.05 7.29
C ARG A 84 3.51 22.57 8.60
N SER A 85 2.92 22.20 9.74
CA SER A 85 3.40 22.61 11.07
C SER A 85 4.78 22.04 11.43
N SER A 86 5.24 21.01 10.72
CA SER A 86 6.56 20.44 10.95
C SER A 86 7.72 21.33 10.45
N ASN A 87 7.46 22.33 9.60
CA ASN A 87 8.47 23.20 8.98
C ASN A 87 9.11 24.26 9.92
N GLY A 88 8.82 24.25 11.23
CA GLY A 88 9.26 25.29 12.17
C GLY A 88 10.39 24.93 13.15
N ASN A 89 10.77 23.65 13.28
CA ASN A 89 11.64 23.17 14.37
C ASN A 89 13.04 22.74 13.91
N GLY A 90 13.65 23.46 12.94
CA GLY A 90 14.92 23.06 12.32
C GLY A 90 14.79 21.83 11.40
N VAL A 91 13.55 21.47 11.05
CA VAL A 91 13.22 20.36 10.16
C VAL A 91 13.12 20.89 8.73
N PRO A 92 13.80 20.27 7.75
CA PRO A 92 13.67 20.65 6.35
C PRO A 92 12.23 20.54 5.86
N PRO A 93 11.81 21.38 4.90
CA PRO A 93 10.50 21.25 4.27
C PRO A 93 10.28 19.86 3.68
N VAL A 94 9.05 19.37 3.74
CA VAL A 94 8.65 18.14 3.04
C VAL A 94 8.84 18.35 1.53
N THR A 95 9.55 17.43 0.87
CA THR A 95 9.83 17.48 -0.56
C THR A 95 9.11 16.40 -1.37
N CYS A 96 8.51 15.41 -0.71
CA CYS A 96 7.84 14.27 -1.33
C CYS A 96 6.93 13.58 -0.31
N ILE A 97 5.83 13.00 -0.76
CA ILE A 97 4.95 12.15 0.06
C ILE A 97 5.01 10.72 -0.46
N LEU A 98 5.59 9.81 0.34
CA LEU A 98 5.53 8.37 0.12
C LEU A 98 4.34 7.79 0.89
N THR A 99 3.43 7.10 0.20
CA THR A 99 2.13 6.70 0.75
C THR A 99 1.77 5.27 0.37
N ASP A 100 0.90 4.61 1.13
CA ASP A 100 0.35 3.30 0.77
C ASP A 100 -0.71 3.44 -0.35
N CYS A 101 -0.88 2.40 -1.17
CA CYS A 101 -1.87 2.33 -2.24
C CYS A 101 -3.33 2.51 -1.79
N ILE A 102 -3.65 2.37 -0.49
CA ILE A 102 -5.00 2.62 0.06
C ILE A 102 -5.14 3.99 0.75
N MET A 103 -4.16 4.87 0.57
CA MET A 103 -4.15 6.21 1.16
C MET A 103 -4.39 7.30 0.10
N SER A 104 -5.43 7.13 -0.71
CA SER A 104 -5.86 8.11 -1.72
C SER A 104 -5.96 9.54 -1.19
N CYS A 105 -6.29 9.74 0.09
CA CYS A 105 -6.36 11.05 0.75
C CYS A 105 -5.07 11.88 0.65
N THR A 106 -3.93 11.23 0.41
CA THR A 106 -2.63 11.92 0.23
C THR A 106 -2.46 12.57 -1.14
N ALA A 107 -3.33 12.28 -2.12
CA ALA A 107 -3.31 12.94 -3.42
C ALA A 107 -3.51 14.45 -3.29
N SER A 108 -4.61 14.85 -2.66
CA SER A 108 -4.93 16.27 -2.45
C SER A 108 -3.90 16.95 -1.55
N VAL A 109 -3.39 16.25 -0.54
CA VAL A 109 -2.34 16.77 0.35
C VAL A 109 -1.06 17.08 -0.43
N ALA A 110 -0.60 16.14 -1.27
CA ALA A 110 0.58 16.33 -2.11
C ALA A 110 0.40 17.50 -3.08
N ALA A 111 -0.75 17.56 -3.75
CA ALA A 111 -1.11 18.64 -4.66
C ALA A 111 -1.14 20.01 -3.95
N ASN A 112 -1.81 20.11 -2.80
CA ASN A 112 -1.89 21.34 -2.01
C ASN A 112 -0.52 21.80 -1.49
N MET A 113 0.38 20.85 -1.21
CA MET A 113 1.74 21.14 -0.77
C MET A 113 2.70 21.40 -1.95
N GLY A 114 2.30 21.12 -3.20
CA GLY A 114 3.14 21.27 -4.38
C GLY A 114 4.32 20.29 -4.41
N VAL A 115 4.15 19.08 -3.87
CA VAL A 115 5.19 18.05 -3.79
C VAL A 115 4.76 16.76 -4.48
N PRO A 116 5.69 15.98 -5.05
CA PRO A 116 5.38 14.70 -5.68
C PRO A 116 4.81 13.67 -4.69
N ARG A 117 3.89 12.84 -5.17
CA ARG A 117 3.33 11.69 -4.49
C ARG A 117 3.87 10.38 -5.06
N VAL A 118 4.53 9.61 -4.21
CA VAL A 118 5.02 8.26 -4.50
C VAL A 118 4.07 7.25 -3.86
N VAL A 119 3.45 6.38 -4.66
CA VAL A 119 2.55 5.33 -4.18
C VAL A 119 3.28 4.01 -4.04
N PHE A 120 3.24 3.43 -2.85
CA PHE A 120 3.81 2.13 -2.56
C PHE A 120 2.74 1.04 -2.57
N TRP A 121 2.96 0.00 -3.36
CA TRP A 121 2.17 -1.22 -3.41
C TRP A 121 2.83 -2.31 -2.57
N PRO A 122 2.27 -2.64 -1.39
CA PRO A 122 2.91 -3.56 -0.45
C PRO A 122 2.69 -5.05 -0.79
N MET A 123 1.89 -5.37 -1.81
CA MET A 123 1.63 -6.76 -2.25
C MET A 123 2.61 -7.17 -3.36
N CYS A 124 2.59 -8.44 -3.75
CA CYS A 124 3.27 -8.87 -4.98
C CYS A 124 2.67 -8.16 -6.21
N ALA A 125 3.38 -8.16 -7.32
CA ALA A 125 2.96 -7.46 -8.53
C ALA A 125 1.63 -8.02 -9.05
N ALA A 126 1.44 -9.34 -9.09
CA ALA A 126 0.18 -9.94 -9.55
C ALA A 126 -1.04 -9.45 -8.75
N ALA A 127 -0.97 -9.49 -7.41
CA ALA A 127 -2.06 -9.00 -6.55
C ALA A 127 -2.26 -7.48 -6.67
N SER A 128 -1.17 -6.72 -6.82
CA SER A 128 -1.22 -5.26 -6.99
C SER A 128 -1.86 -4.88 -8.32
N ILE A 129 -1.50 -5.56 -9.42
CA ILE A 129 -2.09 -5.36 -10.74
C ILE A 129 -3.58 -5.69 -10.68
N ALA A 130 -3.94 -6.85 -10.13
CA ALA A 130 -5.35 -7.21 -9.99
C ALA A 130 -6.15 -6.17 -9.18
N GLN A 131 -5.59 -5.61 -8.10
CA GLN A 131 -6.23 -4.54 -7.35
C GLN A 131 -6.34 -3.24 -8.17
N LYS A 132 -5.26 -2.80 -8.84
CA LYS A 132 -5.28 -1.60 -9.68
C LYS A 132 -6.33 -1.69 -10.79
N TYR A 133 -6.46 -2.86 -11.42
CA TYR A 133 -7.42 -3.11 -12.49
C TYR A 133 -8.77 -3.65 -11.98
N ALA A 134 -9.09 -3.51 -10.70
CA ALA A 134 -10.33 -4.05 -10.13
C ALA A 134 -11.60 -3.53 -10.82
N ASN A 135 -11.63 -2.27 -11.28
CA ASN A 135 -12.77 -1.73 -12.02
C ASN A 135 -12.94 -2.39 -13.40
N LEU A 136 -11.83 -2.75 -14.07
CA LEU A 136 -11.88 -3.54 -15.29
C LEU A 136 -12.42 -4.94 -15.00
N LEU A 137 -11.91 -5.60 -13.96
CA LEU A 137 -12.38 -6.92 -13.53
C LEU A 137 -13.88 -6.92 -13.20
N LEU A 138 -14.38 -5.84 -12.57
CA LEU A 138 -15.80 -5.67 -12.30
C LEU A 138 -16.59 -5.54 -13.61
N SER A 139 -16.14 -4.70 -14.53
CA SER A 139 -16.82 -4.49 -15.82
C SER A 139 -16.87 -5.75 -16.70
N GLN A 140 -15.90 -6.64 -16.54
CA GLN A 140 -15.82 -7.93 -17.23
C GLN A 140 -16.54 -9.06 -16.50
N GLY A 141 -17.12 -8.80 -15.32
CA GLY A 141 -17.85 -9.80 -14.53
C GLY A 141 -16.96 -10.80 -13.79
N HIS A 142 -15.66 -10.52 -13.64
CA HIS A 142 -14.73 -11.37 -12.87
C HIS A 142 -14.90 -11.18 -11.35
N ILE A 143 -15.37 -10.01 -10.92
CA ILE A 143 -15.68 -9.73 -9.52
C ILE A 143 -17.09 -9.12 -9.42
N PRO A 144 -17.85 -9.38 -8.33
CA PRO A 144 -17.48 -10.21 -7.20
C PRO A 144 -17.45 -11.73 -7.50
N ILE A 145 -16.57 -12.47 -6.81
CA ILE A 145 -16.29 -13.89 -7.08
C ILE A 145 -17.22 -14.79 -6.26
N LYS A 146 -18.04 -15.61 -6.91
CA LYS A 146 -18.87 -16.60 -6.20
C LYS A 146 -17.99 -17.75 -5.68
N VAL A 147 -18.28 -18.26 -4.48
CA VAL A 147 -17.51 -19.38 -3.89
C VAL A 147 -17.47 -20.59 -4.84
N SER A 148 -18.58 -20.88 -5.52
CA SER A 148 -18.71 -21.97 -6.49
C SER A 148 -17.88 -21.78 -7.77
N GLN A 149 -17.43 -20.56 -8.05
CA GLN A 149 -16.63 -20.18 -9.23
C GLN A 149 -15.12 -20.20 -8.97
N THR A 150 -14.68 -20.24 -7.70
CA THR A 150 -13.27 -20.05 -7.31
C THR A 150 -12.28 -21.03 -7.92
N LYS A 151 -12.73 -22.22 -8.36
CA LYS A 151 -11.89 -23.31 -8.90
C LYS A 151 -12.33 -23.76 -10.29
N ARG A 152 -13.00 -22.88 -11.04
CA ARG A 152 -13.53 -23.18 -12.37
C ARG A 152 -12.59 -22.63 -13.46
N PRO A 153 -12.02 -23.47 -14.34
CA PRO A 153 -11.10 -23.00 -15.39
C PRO A 153 -11.71 -21.93 -16.30
N GLU A 154 -13.01 -22.00 -16.57
CA GLU A 154 -13.73 -21.01 -17.37
C GLU A 154 -13.87 -19.63 -16.70
N GLN A 155 -13.48 -19.52 -15.43
CA GLN A 155 -13.47 -18.27 -14.67
C GLN A 155 -12.05 -17.70 -14.53
N MET A 156 -11.05 -18.31 -15.17
CA MET A 156 -9.68 -17.79 -15.17
C MET A 156 -9.66 -16.35 -15.70
N ILE A 157 -8.90 -15.51 -15.01
CA ILE A 157 -8.72 -14.11 -15.34
C ILE A 157 -7.45 -14.01 -16.18
N SER A 158 -7.62 -13.63 -17.44
CA SER A 158 -6.56 -13.54 -18.44
C SER A 158 -6.45 -12.12 -18.99
N GLY A 159 -5.32 -11.80 -19.62
CA GLY A 159 -5.13 -10.53 -20.32
C GLY A 159 -4.92 -9.31 -19.41
N LEU A 160 -4.59 -9.53 -18.12
CA LEU A 160 -4.08 -8.44 -17.28
C LEU A 160 -2.70 -7.97 -17.78
N PRO A 161 -2.40 -6.67 -17.68
CA PRO A 161 -1.13 -6.14 -18.16
C PRO A 161 0.04 -6.59 -17.29
N GLY A 162 1.25 -6.48 -17.83
CA GLY A 162 2.50 -6.76 -17.11
C GLY A 162 2.99 -8.20 -17.21
N ASN A 163 2.52 -8.95 -18.22
CA ASN A 163 2.92 -10.32 -18.49
C ASN A 163 2.78 -11.24 -17.25
N ILE A 164 1.74 -11.00 -16.45
CA ILE A 164 1.43 -11.86 -15.32
C ILE A 164 0.69 -13.11 -15.82
N PRO A 165 0.94 -14.29 -15.21
CA PRO A 165 0.18 -15.49 -15.54
C PRO A 165 -1.32 -15.29 -15.32
N ASP A 166 -2.12 -16.07 -16.05
CA ASP A 166 -3.55 -16.13 -15.78
C ASP A 166 -3.81 -16.47 -14.31
N LEU A 167 -4.77 -15.76 -13.72
CA LEU A 167 -5.09 -15.88 -12.31
C LEU A 167 -6.35 -16.71 -12.13
N TRP A 168 -6.33 -17.62 -11.16
CA TRP A 168 -7.56 -18.18 -10.65
C TRP A 168 -8.33 -17.10 -9.90
N PRO A 169 -9.68 -17.16 -9.88
CA PRO A 169 -10.43 -16.27 -9.00
C PRO A 169 -10.02 -16.42 -7.52
N SER A 170 -9.52 -17.61 -7.11
CA SER A 170 -8.97 -17.82 -5.78
C SER A 170 -7.67 -17.06 -5.48
N ASP A 171 -6.94 -16.63 -6.51
CA ASP A 171 -5.67 -15.88 -6.37
C ASP A 171 -5.92 -14.40 -6.05
N LEU A 172 -7.12 -13.91 -6.37
CA LEU A 172 -7.56 -12.58 -5.99
C LEU A 172 -7.72 -12.46 -4.47
N ILE A 173 -7.49 -11.25 -3.96
CA ILE A 173 -7.69 -10.93 -2.54
C ILE A 173 -9.13 -11.27 -2.13
N SER A 174 -9.28 -11.84 -0.93
CA SER A 174 -10.57 -12.37 -0.46
C SER A 174 -11.69 -11.34 -0.37
N PHE A 175 -11.35 -10.04 -0.39
CA PHE A 175 -12.30 -8.93 -0.40
C PHE A 175 -13.06 -8.79 -1.72
N TYR A 176 -12.63 -9.44 -2.80
CA TYR A 176 -13.38 -9.51 -4.06
C TYR A 176 -14.34 -10.69 -4.14
N ARG A 177 -14.40 -11.55 -3.11
CA ARG A 177 -15.41 -12.61 -3.06
C ARG A 177 -16.80 -11.99 -2.88
N GLU A 178 -17.81 -12.66 -3.42
CA GLU A 178 -19.21 -12.27 -3.30
C GLU A 178 -19.58 -12.17 -1.82
N GLN A 179 -19.57 -10.92 -1.37
CA GLN A 179 -20.31 -10.43 -0.23
C GLN A 179 -21.43 -9.57 -0.82
N CYS A 180 -22.39 -9.13 0.00
CA CYS A 180 -23.45 -8.24 -0.47
C CYS A 180 -22.85 -7.10 -1.32
N GLU A 181 -23.39 -6.77 -2.50
CA GLU A 181 -22.83 -5.71 -3.38
C GLU A 181 -22.72 -4.33 -2.69
N SER A 182 -23.39 -4.18 -1.54
CA SER A 182 -23.26 -3.05 -0.63
C SER A 182 -22.03 -3.09 0.30
N ASP A 183 -21.15 -4.09 0.17
CA ASP A 183 -19.99 -4.29 1.03
C ASP A 183 -19.05 -3.07 0.96
N ALA A 184 -18.80 -2.48 2.13
CA ALA A 184 -18.01 -1.27 2.26
C ALA A 184 -16.53 -1.49 1.88
N ILE A 185 -15.97 -2.67 2.13
CA ILE A 185 -14.59 -3.00 1.77
C ILE A 185 -14.46 -3.12 0.25
N PHE A 186 -15.39 -3.82 -0.38
CA PHE A 186 -15.40 -4.00 -1.84
C PHE A 186 -15.44 -2.64 -2.55
N LYS A 187 -16.38 -1.77 -2.15
CA LYS A 187 -16.50 -0.41 -2.70
C LYS A 187 -15.26 0.44 -2.44
N ALA A 188 -14.67 0.34 -1.25
CA ALA A 188 -13.46 1.07 -0.91
C ALA A 188 -12.26 0.65 -1.78
N LEU A 189 -12.10 -0.65 -2.05
CA LEU A 189 -11.02 -1.14 -2.93
C LEU A 189 -11.20 -0.69 -4.38
N LEU A 190 -12.44 -0.67 -4.88
CA LEU A 190 -12.71 -0.12 -6.22
C LEU A 190 -12.37 1.37 -6.31
N TYR A 191 -12.71 2.14 -5.27
CA TYR A 191 -12.38 3.55 -5.19
C TYR A 191 -10.86 3.78 -5.12
N GLU A 192 -10.14 3.10 -4.21
CA GLU A 192 -8.68 3.23 -4.10
C GLU A 192 -7.96 2.81 -5.39
N ALA A 193 -8.46 1.80 -6.09
CA ALA A 193 -7.95 1.41 -7.40
C ALA A 193 -8.02 2.56 -8.43
N GLN A 194 -9.13 3.31 -8.47
CA GLN A 194 -9.27 4.49 -9.34
C GLN A 194 -8.31 5.60 -8.94
N GLN A 195 -8.24 5.91 -7.64
CA GLN A 195 -7.41 6.99 -7.09
C GLN A 195 -5.89 6.71 -7.18
N SER A 196 -5.50 5.45 -7.35
CA SER A 196 -4.10 5.06 -7.53
C SER A 196 -3.47 5.62 -8.81
N ASN A 197 -4.27 6.10 -9.76
CA ASN A 197 -3.79 6.67 -11.01
C ASN A 197 -3.18 8.08 -10.87
N GLU A 198 -3.39 8.76 -9.74
CA GLU A 198 -2.87 10.11 -9.46
C GLU A 198 -1.47 10.06 -8.81
N ALA A 199 -0.60 9.15 -9.23
CA ALA A 199 0.74 8.97 -8.65
C ALA A 199 1.82 9.57 -9.56
N ASP A 200 2.77 10.30 -9.00
CA ASP A 200 3.96 10.80 -9.73
C ASP A 200 5.03 9.72 -9.87
N TYR A 201 5.02 8.74 -8.97
CA TYR A 201 5.92 7.59 -8.99
C TYR A 201 5.28 6.39 -8.29
N VAL A 202 5.63 5.19 -8.72
CA VAL A 202 5.11 3.94 -8.15
C VAL A 202 6.25 3.05 -7.64
N LEU A 203 6.14 2.59 -6.39
CA LEU A 203 7.04 1.61 -5.78
C LEU A 203 6.31 0.30 -5.53
N ILE A 204 6.95 -0.83 -5.82
CA ILE A 204 6.27 -2.12 -5.83
C ILE A 204 7.12 -3.13 -5.08
N ASN A 205 6.49 -3.85 -4.16
CA ASN A 205 7.11 -4.83 -3.28
C ASN A 205 7.49 -6.15 -4.00
N THR A 206 8.25 -6.05 -5.09
CA THR A 206 8.75 -7.17 -5.93
C THR A 206 10.20 -6.98 -6.40
N PHE A 207 10.76 -7.96 -7.11
CA PHE A 207 12.03 -7.91 -7.86
C PHE A 207 11.87 -8.58 -9.24
N GLU A 208 12.71 -8.18 -10.19
CA GLU A 208 12.59 -8.53 -11.61
C GLU A 208 12.68 -10.05 -11.85
N GLU A 209 13.54 -10.76 -11.13
CA GLU A 209 13.71 -12.21 -11.26
C GLU A 209 12.50 -13.02 -10.76
N LEU A 210 11.60 -12.41 -9.97
CA LEU A 210 10.40 -13.08 -9.45
C LEU A 210 9.19 -12.91 -10.36
N GLU A 211 8.89 -11.68 -10.77
CA GLU A 211 7.64 -11.33 -11.47
C GLU A 211 7.89 -10.64 -12.83
N GLY A 212 9.14 -10.52 -13.24
CA GLY A 212 9.52 -9.87 -14.50
C GLY A 212 9.48 -8.34 -14.42
N ARG A 213 10.10 -7.71 -15.41
CA ARG A 213 10.15 -6.24 -15.54
C ARG A 213 8.78 -5.65 -15.84
N ASP A 214 8.00 -6.33 -16.67
CA ASP A 214 6.71 -5.85 -17.17
C ASP A 214 5.67 -5.72 -16.05
N ALA A 215 5.75 -6.57 -15.02
CA ALA A 215 4.84 -6.51 -13.89
C ALA A 215 4.98 -5.20 -13.09
N ALA A 216 6.20 -4.65 -13.01
CA ALA A 216 6.39 -3.33 -12.42
C ALA A 216 5.78 -2.24 -13.29
N ALA A 217 6.05 -2.30 -14.61
CA ALA A 217 5.55 -1.35 -15.59
C ALA A 217 4.01 -1.29 -15.65
N ALA A 218 3.31 -2.41 -15.45
CA ALA A 218 1.85 -2.45 -15.45
C ALA A 218 1.18 -1.61 -14.34
N LEU A 219 1.92 -1.33 -13.27
CA LEU A 219 1.47 -0.48 -12.18
C LEU A 219 1.76 1.00 -12.42
N SER A 220 2.52 1.37 -13.45
CA SER A 220 2.62 2.76 -13.95
C SER A 220 1.23 3.28 -14.37
N ALA A 221 0.88 4.48 -13.92
CA ALA A 221 -0.33 5.18 -14.34
C ALA A 221 0.05 6.50 -15.00
N ASN A 222 -0.62 6.84 -16.12
CA ASN A 222 -0.37 8.10 -16.84
C ASN A 222 1.10 8.33 -17.23
N GLY A 223 1.86 7.25 -17.45
CA GLY A 223 3.29 7.32 -17.80
C GLY A 223 4.23 7.61 -16.62
N CYS A 224 3.75 7.57 -15.38
CA CYS A 224 4.61 7.77 -14.21
C CYS A 224 5.62 6.61 -14.07
N PRO A 225 6.87 6.86 -13.64
CA PRO A 225 7.83 5.78 -13.49
C PRO A 225 7.42 4.80 -12.37
N SER A 226 7.71 3.52 -12.59
CA SER A 226 7.44 2.44 -11.64
C SER A 226 8.71 1.64 -11.34
N LEU A 227 8.96 1.31 -10.07
CA LEU A 227 10.15 0.58 -9.64
C LEU A 227 9.83 -0.59 -8.71
N ALA A 228 10.42 -1.74 -9.04
CA ALA A 228 10.52 -2.88 -8.16
C ALA A 228 11.61 -2.61 -7.11
N ILE A 229 11.25 -2.55 -5.83
CA ILE A 229 12.15 -2.05 -4.78
C ILE A 229 13.01 -3.13 -4.10
N TRP A 230 12.79 -4.42 -4.34
CA TRP A 230 13.62 -5.46 -3.70
C TRP A 230 15.00 -5.62 -4.32
N THR A 231 15.17 -5.28 -5.59
CA THR A 231 16.50 -5.28 -6.24
C THR A 231 17.45 -4.25 -5.61
N SER A 232 16.90 -3.25 -4.91
CA SER A 232 17.67 -2.19 -4.23
C SER A 232 18.06 -2.52 -2.78
N ILE A 233 17.58 -3.63 -2.22
CA ILE A 233 17.97 -4.13 -0.90
C ILE A 233 18.90 -5.32 -1.11
N SER A 234 20.21 -5.10 -0.95
CA SER A 234 21.31 -6.04 -1.27
C SER A 234 20.94 -7.54 -1.10
N PRO A 235 21.24 -8.40 -2.10
CA PRO A 235 21.10 -9.86 -2.01
C PRO A 235 21.78 -10.49 -0.79
N GLN A 236 22.78 -9.82 -0.21
CA GLN A 236 23.48 -10.26 1.00
C GLN A 236 22.56 -10.39 2.23
N THR A 237 21.37 -9.77 2.20
CA THR A 237 20.38 -9.90 3.27
C THR A 237 19.70 -11.28 3.28
N PHE A 238 19.73 -12.02 2.16
CA PHE A 238 19.10 -13.34 2.01
C PHE A 238 20.06 -14.53 2.21
N THR A 239 21.37 -14.34 2.12
CA THR A 239 22.34 -15.46 2.20
C THR A 239 22.66 -15.92 3.63
N ARG A 240 22.15 -15.28 4.68
CA ARG A 240 22.25 -15.79 6.06
C ARG A 240 21.06 -16.66 6.46
N ARG A 241 20.92 -17.79 5.77
CA ARG A 241 20.47 -19.08 6.32
C ARG A 241 20.87 -20.13 5.30
N GLY A 242 22.15 -20.50 5.38
CA GLY A 242 22.63 -21.73 4.77
C GLY A 242 21.74 -22.88 5.27
N VAL A 243 21.17 -23.60 4.33
CA VAL A 243 20.87 -25.01 4.50
C VAL A 243 22.23 -25.66 4.77
N GLU A 244 22.54 -25.92 6.04
CA GLU A 244 23.53 -26.94 6.35
C GLU A 244 22.88 -28.27 5.95
N ALA A 245 23.37 -28.84 4.86
CA ALA A 245 23.17 -30.24 4.57
C ALA A 245 23.91 -31.04 5.66
N GLY A 246 23.14 -31.77 6.44
CA GLY A 246 23.56 -32.77 7.42
C GLY A 246 22.41 -33.72 7.65
#